data_AF-A0A380EJW9-F1
#
_entry.id   AF-A0A380EJW9-F1
#
_cell.length_a   1.000
_cell.length_b   1.000
_cell.length_c   1.000
_cell.angle_alpha   90.00
_cell.angle_beta   90.00
_cell.angle_gamma   90.00
#
_symmetry.space_group_name_H-M   'P 1'
#
loop_
_entity.id
_entity.type
_entity.pdbx_description
1 polymer ?
#
loop_
_entity_poly.entity_id
_entity_poly.type
_entity_poly.pdbx_seq_one_letter_code
_entity_poly.pdbx_strand_id
1 'polypeptide(L)'
;MKEGHILYIDEINMAKPETLPVLNGVLDYRRQITNPYTGEVIKAVPGFNVIAAINEGYVGTLPMNEALKNRFVVIHVDYIDGDILKNVIKEQSFITR
;
A
#
# COMPACT_ATOMS: atom_id res chain seq x y z
N MET A 1 12.10 8.40 -0.23
CA MET A 1 12.13 9.39 0.88
C MET A 1 13.07 10.56 0.63
N LYS A 2 14.34 10.31 0.26
CA LYS A 2 15.35 11.39 0.05
C LYS A 2 15.07 12.24 -1.20
N GLU A 3 14.41 11.68 -2.20
CA GLU A 3 14.11 12.34 -3.49
C GLU A 3 12.64 12.73 -3.67
N GLY A 4 11.78 12.51 -2.67
CA GLY A 4 10.37 12.91 -2.76
C GLY A 4 9.47 11.97 -3.58
N HIS A 5 9.98 10.84 -4.07
CA HIS A 5 9.18 9.85 -4.81
C HIS A 5 8.10 9.17 -3.96
N ILE A 6 7.15 8.52 -4.61
CA ILE A 6 6.16 7.68 -3.95
C ILE A 6 6.79 6.33 -3.59
N LEU A 7 6.48 5.83 -2.39
CA LEU A 7 6.66 4.42 -2.04
C LEU A 7 5.33 3.69 -2.25
N TYR A 8 5.29 2.81 -3.24
CA TYR A 8 4.16 1.90 -3.45
C TYR A 8 4.46 0.55 -2.79
N ILE A 9 3.52 0.05 -1.99
CA ILE A 9 3.59 -1.26 -1.34
C ILE A 9 2.41 -2.08 -1.82
N ASP A 10 2.70 -3.10 -2.62
CA ASP A 10 1.70 -4.08 -3.00
C ASP A 10 1.51 -5.08 -1.85
N GLU A 11 0.26 -5.50 -1.60
CA GLU A 11 -0.08 -6.52 -0.61
C GLU A 11 0.55 -6.31 0.78
N ILE A 12 0.34 -5.13 1.38
CA ILE A 12 0.96 -4.77 2.67
C ILE A 12 0.69 -5.77 3.80
N ASN A 13 -0.44 -6.48 3.73
CA ASN A 13 -0.85 -7.51 4.68
C ASN A 13 -0.09 -8.84 4.56
N MET A 14 0.71 -9.03 3.51
CA MET A 14 1.64 -10.17 3.42
C MET A 14 2.96 -9.92 4.12
N ALA A 15 3.28 -8.67 4.47
CA ALA A 15 4.47 -8.37 5.23
C ALA A 15 4.37 -8.96 6.64
N LYS A 16 5.51 -9.37 7.22
CA LYS A 16 5.52 -9.87 8.60
C LYS A 16 4.99 -8.80 9.56
N PRO A 17 4.09 -9.12 10.51
CA PRO A 17 3.52 -8.13 11.42
C PRO A 17 4.56 -7.32 12.22
N GLU A 18 5.71 -7.92 12.50
CA GLU A 18 6.84 -7.30 13.20
C GLU A 18 7.59 -6.23 12.38
N THR A 19 7.47 -6.24 11.04
CA THR A 19 8.14 -5.25 10.18
C THR A 19 7.27 -4.02 9.94
N LEU A 20 5.94 -4.17 9.93
CA LEU A 20 4.99 -3.09 9.67
C LEU A 20 5.15 -1.85 10.59
N PRO A 21 5.47 -1.97 11.89
CA PRO A 21 5.65 -0.83 12.77
C PRO A 21 6.73 0.16 12.32
N VAL A 22 7.68 -0.27 11.48
CA VAL A 22 8.71 0.64 10.92
C VAL A 22 8.08 1.77 10.09
N LEU A 23 6.91 1.51 9.48
CA LEU A 23 6.20 2.48 8.66
C LEU A 23 5.47 3.54 9.50
N ASN A 24 5.24 3.31 10.78
CA ASN A 24 4.49 4.23 11.63
C ASN A 24 5.07 5.65 11.61
N GLY A 25 6.40 5.77 11.67
CA GLY A 25 7.07 7.07 11.70
C GLY A 25 6.94 7.85 10.40
N VAL A 26 6.83 7.18 9.24
CA VAL A 26 6.67 7.87 7.96
C VAL A 26 5.22 8.21 7.67
N LEU A 27 4.28 7.45 8.25
CA LEU A 27 2.83 7.64 8.10
C LEU A 27 2.23 8.63 9.11
N ASP A 28 3.00 9.14 10.08
CA ASP A 28 2.54 10.21 10.98
C ASP A 28 3.27 11.55 10.76
N TYR A 29 2.97 12.51 11.63
CA TYR A 29 3.51 13.86 11.61
C TYR A 29 5.04 13.93 11.58
N ARG A 30 5.75 12.88 12.05
CA ARG A 30 7.22 12.86 12.06
C ARG A 30 7.80 12.72 10.65
N ARG A 31 7.08 12.06 9.73
CA ARG A 31 7.49 11.78 8.36
C ARG A 31 8.93 11.24 8.26
N GLN A 32 9.28 10.27 9.10
CA GLN A 32 10.63 9.70 9.16
C GLN A 32 10.63 8.18 9.36
N ILE A 33 11.67 7.50 8.89
CA ILE A 33 11.95 6.09 9.17
C ILE A 33 13.27 6.00 9.92
N THR A 34 13.32 5.14 10.93
CA THR A 34 14.56 4.76 11.60
C THR A 34 14.98 3.39 11.10
N ASN A 35 16.21 3.28 10.59
CA ASN A 35 16.81 2.01 10.27
C ASN A 35 17.13 1.26 11.59
N PRO A 36 16.51 0.10 11.86
CA PRO A 36 16.70 -0.60 13.14
C PRO A 36 18.10 -1.20 13.31
N TYR A 37 18.87 -1.37 12.22
CA TYR A 37 20.21 -1.96 12.26
C TYR A 37 21.31 -0.91 12.41
N THR A 38 21.15 0.27 11.80
CA THR A 38 22.18 1.32 11.79
C THR A 38 21.85 2.48 12.71
N GLY A 39 20.60 2.61 13.16
CA GLY A 39 20.11 3.78 13.89
C GLY A 39 19.95 5.04 13.02
N GLU A 40 20.23 4.97 11.71
CA GLU A 40 20.04 6.10 10.79
C GLU A 40 18.57 6.52 10.79
N VAL A 41 18.31 7.81 11.02
CA VAL A 41 16.98 8.40 10.91
C VAL A 41 16.89 9.16 9.59
N ILE A 42 15.99 8.71 8.72
CA ILE A 42 15.76 9.31 7.42
C ILE A 42 14.44 10.07 7.47
N LYS A 43 14.49 11.39 7.33
CA LYS A 43 13.30 12.24 7.21
C LYS A 43 12.88 12.37 5.74
N ALA A 44 11.60 12.23 5.47
CA ALA A 44 11.03 12.35 4.14
C ALA A 44 11.03 13.82 3.68
N VAL A 45 11.49 14.07 2.46
CA VAL A 45 11.40 15.40 1.84
C VAL A 45 9.96 15.69 1.36
N PRO A 46 9.59 16.94 1.09
CA PRO A 46 8.32 17.27 0.45
C PRO A 46 8.11 16.46 -0.83
N GLY A 47 6.87 16.03 -1.09
CA GLY A 47 6.51 15.17 -2.22
C GLY A 47 6.47 13.66 -1.91
N PHE A 48 7.25 13.19 -0.93
CA PHE A 48 7.24 11.77 -0.57
C PHE A 48 5.90 11.37 0.06
N ASN A 49 5.30 10.30 -0.49
CA ASN A 49 4.04 9.71 -0.02
C ASN A 49 4.14 8.18 -0.03
N VAL A 50 3.30 7.54 0.76
CA VAL A 50 3.17 6.07 0.81
C VAL A 50 1.78 5.70 0.27
N ILE A 51 1.75 4.79 -0.68
CA ILE A 51 0.54 4.17 -1.19
C ILE A 51 0.66 2.67 -0.91
N ALA A 52 -0.38 2.08 -0.35
CA ALA A 52 -0.40 0.65 -0.05
C ALA A 52 -1.68 0.02 -0.59
N ALA A 53 -1.56 -1.16 -1.19
CA ALA A 53 -2.67 -2.00 -1.57
C ALA A 53 -2.86 -3.12 -0.54
N ILE A 54 -4.12 -3.48 -0.29
CA ILE A 54 -4.51 -4.58 0.60
C ILE A 54 -5.57 -5.42 -0.08
N ASN A 55 -5.37 -6.73 -0.11
CA ASN A 55 -6.37 -7.69 -0.53
C ASN A 55 -7.10 -8.21 0.73
N GLU A 56 -8.30 -7.71 0.99
CA GLU A 56 -9.14 -8.19 2.09
C GLU A 56 -9.79 -9.53 1.71
N GLY A 57 -9.81 -10.50 2.65
CA GLY A 57 -10.51 -11.77 2.47
C GLY A 57 -9.78 -12.85 1.66
N TYR A 58 -8.50 -12.66 1.32
CA TYR A 58 -7.70 -13.68 0.61
C TYR A 58 -7.08 -14.69 1.58
N VAL A 59 -7.06 -15.97 1.19
CA VAL A 59 -6.47 -17.05 2.00
C VAL A 59 -4.98 -16.79 2.19
N GLY A 60 -4.50 -16.80 3.43
CA GLY A 60 -3.09 -16.55 3.77
C GLY A 60 -2.77 -15.10 4.13
N THR A 61 -3.76 -14.20 4.14
CA THR A 61 -3.56 -12.82 4.59
C THR A 61 -3.74 -12.68 6.10
N LEU A 62 -2.90 -11.85 6.72
CA LEU A 62 -3.06 -11.48 8.13
C LEU A 62 -3.89 -10.21 8.23
N PRO A 63 -4.83 -10.11 9.20
CA PRO A 63 -5.57 -8.88 9.43
C PRO A 63 -4.57 -7.77 9.77
N MET A 64 -4.69 -6.64 9.06
CA MET A 64 -3.84 -5.49 9.32
C MET A 64 -4.19 -4.90 10.70
N ASN A 65 -3.18 -4.46 11.44
CA ASN A 65 -3.41 -3.79 12.71
C ASN A 65 -4.21 -2.50 12.48
N GLU A 66 -5.34 -2.34 13.18
CA GLU A 66 -6.20 -1.14 13.14
C GLU A 66 -5.42 0.16 13.38
N ALA A 67 -4.42 0.13 14.26
CA ALA A 67 -3.58 1.30 14.52
C ALA A 67 -2.75 1.74 13.30
N LEU A 68 -2.37 0.80 12.43
CA LEU A 68 -1.70 1.09 11.16
C LEU A 68 -2.72 1.54 10.11
N LYS A 69 -3.89 0.88 10.04
CA LYS A 69 -4.99 1.24 9.13
C LYS A 69 -5.43 2.69 9.32
N ASN A 70 -5.53 3.14 10.58
CA ASN A 70 -5.88 4.52 10.94
C ASN A 70 -4.86 5.59 10.49
N ARG A 71 -3.68 5.19 9.99
CA ARG A 71 -2.68 6.11 9.44
C ARG A 71 -2.77 6.27 7.92
N PHE A 72 -3.66 5.51 7.28
CA PHE A 72 -3.95 5.61 5.87
C PHE A 72 -5.32 6.25 5.64
N VAL A 73 -5.43 6.96 4.53
CA VAL A 73 -6.73 7.22 3.93
C VAL A 73 -7.12 5.95 3.18
N VAL A 74 -8.19 5.30 3.62
CA VAL A 74 -8.65 4.04 3.04
C VAL A 74 -9.61 4.32 1.88
N ILE A 75 -9.33 3.71 0.73
CA ILE A 75 -10.21 3.72 -0.44
C ILE A 75 -10.63 2.28 -0.68
N HIS A 76 -11.94 2.05 -0.68
CA HIS A 76 -12.51 0.76 -1.05
C HIS A 76 -12.63 0.70 -2.57
N VAL A 77 -12.11 -0.38 -3.16
CA VAL A 77 -12.19 -0.63 -4.59
C VAL A 77 -13.03 -1.88 -4.77
N ASP A 78 -14.26 -1.69 -5.24
CA ASP A 78 -15.19 -2.79 -5.50
C ASP A 78 -14.85 -3.49 -6.81
N TYR A 79 -15.34 -4.73 -6.95
CA TYR A 79 -15.26 -5.44 -8.22
C TYR A 79 -16.05 -4.71 -9.30
N ILE A 80 -15.51 -4.76 -10.51
CA ILE A 80 -16.13 -4.18 -11.70
C ILE A 80 -17.43 -4.94 -12.01
N ASP A 81 -18.50 -4.21 -12.36
CA ASP A 81 -19.75 -4.82 -12.80
C ASP A 81 -19.57 -5.72 -14.03
N GLY A 82 -20.39 -6.76 -14.16
CA GLY A 82 -20.30 -7.75 -15.23
C GLY A 82 -20.38 -7.18 -16.64
N ASP A 83 -21.21 -6.16 -16.86
CA ASP A 83 -21.35 -5.54 -18.19
C ASP A 83 -20.13 -4.67 -18.52
N ILE A 84 -19.60 -3.94 -17.54
CA ILE A 84 -18.37 -3.15 -17.70
C ILE A 84 -17.18 -4.09 -17.93
N LEU A 85 -17.05 -5.13 -17.12
CA LEU A 85 -15.99 -6.14 -17.26
C LEU A 85 -16.04 -6.80 -18.65
N LYS A 86 -17.22 -7.16 -19.14
CA LYS A 86 -17.41 -7.70 -20.49
C LYS A 86 -16.94 -6.73 -21.58
N ASN A 87 -17.23 -5.44 -21.44
CA ASN A 87 -16.79 -4.42 -22.39
C ASN A 87 -15.26 -4.27 -22.36
N VAL A 88 -14.66 -4.16 -21.17
CA VAL A 88 -13.20 -4.10 -21.00
C VAL A 88 -12.52 -5.32 -21.63
N ILE A 89 -13.04 -6.53 -21.39
CA ILE A 89 -12.50 -7.76 -21.99
C ILE A 89 -12.60 -7.69 -23.51
N LYS A 90 -13.75 -7.30 -24.08
CA LYS A 90 -13.90 -7.21 -25.54
C LYS A 90 -12.95 -6.20 -26.19
N GLU A 91 -12.71 -5.07 -25.54
CA GLU A 91 -11.87 -3.99 -26.07
C GLU A 91 -10.38 -4.27 -25.92
N GLN A 92 -9.98 -4.90 -24.81
CA GLN A 92 -8.56 -5.10 -24.47
C GLN A 92 -8.04 -6.51 -24.76
N SER A 93 -8.92 -7.48 -25.01
CA SER A 93 -8.48 -8.80 -25.45
C SER A 93 -8.18 -8.75 -26.95
N PHE A 94 -6.93 -9.00 -27.33
CA PHE A 94 -6.53 -9.28 -28.72
C PHE A 94 -7.08 -10.61 -29.26
N ILE A 95 -8.14 -11.16 -28.66
CA ILE A 95 -8.82 -12.34 -29.16
C ILE A 95 -9.67 -11.88 -30.33
N THR A 96 -8.99 -11.77 -31.47
CA THR A 96 -9.58 -11.53 -32.78
C THR A 96 -10.65 -12.58 -33.03
N ARG A 97 -11.81 -12.12 -33.53
CA ARG A 97 -12.85 -12.97 -34.11
C ARG A 97 -12.29 -13.90 -35.18
#